data_AF-A0A9D1FCG0-F1
#
_entry.id   AF-A0A9D1FCG0-F1
#
_cell.length_a   1.000
_cell.length_b   1.000
_cell.length_c   1.000
_cell.angle_alpha   90.00
_cell.angle_beta   90.00
_cell.angle_gamma   90.00
#
_symmetry.space_group_name_H-M   'P 1'
#
loop_
_entity.id
_entity.type
_entity.pdbx_description
1 polymer ?
#
loop_
_entity_poly.entity_id
_entity_poly.type
_entity_poly.pdbx_seq_one_letter_code
_entity_poly.pdbx_strand_id
1 'polypeptide(L)'
;MMREEFEQRTGFLPTLSLYSIIEKYYMNFDGDKDAFCKAYKKNADGIATMIQHEADMQEINAQIAAEKAAKSYEARIAELEKALEREQEWKPYEDTDNVQQADYTRLQTAGGTRTLTDAEAKDLLYDWYGFAKEKIKIHRTLPRYEVNRHRQLRKVGEIDRAPIYNATDWNYIRFDCGCMSYELYNDNLRPYLH
;
A
#
# COMPACT_ATOMS: atom_id res chain seq x y z
N MET A 1 48.07 13.48 12.93
CA MET A 1 48.67 12.67 11.83
C MET A 1 47.66 12.65 10.69
N MET A 2 48.04 12.39 9.44
CA MET A 2 47.06 12.21 8.35
C MET A 2 46.67 10.74 8.19
N ARG A 3 45.46 10.46 7.68
CA ARG A 3 44.98 9.09 7.48
C ARG A 3 45.92 8.28 6.57
N GLU A 4 46.33 8.88 5.47
CA GLU A 4 47.30 8.27 4.54
C GLU A 4 48.65 7.99 5.21
N GLU A 5 49.14 8.89 6.08
CA GLU A 5 50.38 8.65 6.85
C GLU A 5 50.22 7.46 7.80
N PHE A 6 49.06 7.33 8.45
CA PHE A 6 48.76 6.22 9.34
C PHE A 6 48.63 4.90 8.56
N GLU A 7 47.96 4.90 7.42
CA GLU A 7 47.82 3.74 6.52
C GLU A 7 49.19 3.24 6.06
N GLN A 8 50.07 4.14 5.61
CA GLN A 8 51.42 3.78 5.14
C GLN A 8 52.30 3.22 6.27
N ARG A 9 52.21 3.79 7.47
CA ARG A 9 53.02 3.36 8.62
C ARG A 9 52.48 2.08 9.24
N THR A 10 51.15 1.91 9.27
CA THR A 10 50.51 0.79 9.96
C THR A 10 50.19 -0.40 9.06
N GLY A 11 49.94 -0.18 7.78
CA GLY A 11 49.35 -1.16 6.86
C GLY A 11 47.88 -1.44 7.13
N PHE A 12 47.24 -0.69 8.04
CA PHE A 12 45.82 -0.80 8.38
C PHE A 12 45.03 0.31 7.69
N LEU A 13 43.87 -0.04 7.12
CA LEU A 13 43.00 0.88 6.37
C LEU A 13 41.75 1.23 7.20
N PRO A 14 41.80 2.28 8.05
CA PRO A 14 40.65 2.66 8.87
C PRO A 14 39.55 3.32 8.03
N THR A 15 38.30 3.10 8.43
CA THR A 15 37.16 3.91 7.98
C THR A 15 37.34 5.36 8.46
N LEU A 16 36.59 6.29 7.86
CA LEU A 16 36.68 7.70 8.23
C LEU A 16 36.22 7.95 9.68
N SER A 17 35.22 7.19 10.14
CA SER A 17 34.74 7.19 11.54
C SER A 17 35.82 6.68 12.49
N LEU A 18 36.39 5.50 12.22
CA LEU A 18 37.44 4.90 13.03
C LEU A 18 38.70 5.78 13.06
N TYR A 19 39.05 6.39 11.93
CA TYR A 19 40.20 7.28 11.85
C TYR A 19 40.04 8.54 12.73
N SER A 20 38.84 9.10 12.80
CA SER A 20 38.57 10.27 13.64
C SER A 20 38.83 9.97 15.14
N ILE A 21 38.57 8.72 15.56
CA ILE A 21 38.86 8.25 16.91
C ILE A 21 40.36 8.00 17.07
N ILE A 22 41.01 7.34 16.10
CA ILE A 22 42.48 7.15 16.09
C ILE A 22 43.21 8.50 16.22
N GLU A 23 42.77 9.52 15.48
CA GLU A 23 43.33 10.86 15.54
C GLU A 23 43.17 11.48 16.94
N LYS A 24 42.00 11.34 17.56
CA LYS A 24 41.76 11.80 18.93
C LYS A 24 42.71 11.13 19.94
N TYR A 25 42.94 9.82 19.83
CA TYR A 25 43.90 9.12 20.69
C TYR A 25 45.35 9.53 20.42
N TYR A 26 45.71 9.76 19.15
CA TYR A 26 47.02 10.26 18.77
C TYR A 26 47.28 11.67 19.33
N MET A 27 46.30 12.58 19.28
CA MET A 27 46.45 13.95 19.81
C MET A 27 46.68 13.98 21.34
N ASN A 28 46.27 12.92 22.05
CA ASN A 28 46.44 12.77 23.49
C ASN A 28 47.62 11.87 23.87
N PHE A 29 48.43 11.42 22.89
CA PHE A 29 49.55 10.51 23.14
C PHE A 29 50.86 11.30 23.30
N ASP A 30 51.56 11.07 24.40
CA ASP A 30 52.86 11.68 24.68
C ASP A 30 53.99 10.97 23.90
N GLY A 31 54.10 11.27 22.61
CA GLY A 31 55.16 10.73 21.76
C GLY A 31 55.06 11.14 20.29
N ASP A 32 56.03 10.68 19.50
CA ASP A 32 56.03 10.94 18.06
C ASP A 32 55.08 10.00 17.29
N LYS A 33 54.86 10.31 16.01
CA LYS A 33 53.99 9.54 15.10
C LYS A 33 54.41 8.07 14.98
N ASP A 34 55.71 7.78 15.04
CA ASP A 34 56.25 6.42 14.88
C ASP A 34 56.08 5.59 16.14
N ALA A 35 56.24 6.19 17.31
CA ALA A 35 55.97 5.60 18.61
C ALA A 35 54.50 5.20 18.73
N PHE A 36 53.57 6.09 18.35
CA PHE A 36 52.13 5.79 18.34
C PHE A 36 51.79 4.65 17.38
N CYS A 37 52.28 4.68 16.13
CA CYS A 37 52.00 3.62 15.16
C CYS A 37 52.55 2.25 15.60
N LYS A 38 53.71 2.22 16.26
CA LYS A 38 54.27 0.99 16.84
C LYS A 38 53.46 0.48 18.03
N ALA A 39 53.02 1.39 18.91
CA ALA A 39 52.17 1.05 20.05
C ALA A 39 50.82 0.49 19.58
N TYR A 40 50.20 1.13 18.58
CA TYR A 40 48.97 0.67 17.95
C TYR A 40 49.12 -0.73 17.34
N LYS A 41 50.16 -0.97 16.53
CA LYS A 41 50.43 -2.30 15.92
C LYS A 41 50.62 -3.41 16.96
N LYS A 42 51.30 -3.09 18.07
CA LYS A 42 51.56 -4.06 19.15
C LYS A 42 50.39 -4.18 20.13
N ASN A 43 49.35 -3.37 19.97
CA ASN A 43 48.30 -3.17 20.95
C ASN A 43 48.87 -2.91 22.36
N ALA A 44 49.94 -2.11 22.43
CA ALA A 44 50.56 -1.75 23.70
C ALA A 44 49.53 -1.03 24.59
N ASP A 45 49.46 -1.43 25.86
CA ASP A 45 48.48 -0.94 26.84
C ASP A 45 47.01 -1.07 26.39
N GLY A 46 46.73 -1.93 25.40
CA GLY A 46 45.39 -2.14 24.87
C GLY A 46 44.85 -1.00 24.00
N ILE A 47 45.69 -0.05 23.56
CA ILE A 47 45.27 1.16 22.84
C ILE A 47 44.44 0.83 21.59
N ALA A 48 44.83 -0.16 20.80
CA ALA A 48 44.07 -0.54 19.59
C ALA A 48 42.71 -1.15 19.94
N THR A 49 42.64 -1.96 21.01
CA THR A 49 41.37 -2.51 21.52
C THR A 49 40.45 -1.42 22.06
N MET A 50 40.98 -0.43 22.79
CA MET A 50 40.17 0.68 23.32
C MET A 50 39.59 1.55 22.20
N ILE A 51 40.41 1.89 21.20
CA ILE A 51 39.99 2.66 20.02
C ILE A 51 38.89 1.91 19.25
N GLN A 52 39.08 0.61 19.00
CA GLN A 52 38.08 -0.18 18.30
C GLN A 52 36.77 -0.28 19.10
N HIS A 53 36.86 -0.52 20.40
CA HIS A 53 35.68 -0.57 21.27
C HIS A 53 34.93 0.77 21.31
N GLU A 54 35.62 1.92 21.34
CA GLU A 54 34.97 3.23 21.27
C GLU A 54 34.28 3.44 19.92
N ALA A 55 34.88 2.99 18.82
CA ALA A 55 34.27 3.05 17.48
C ALA A 55 33.00 2.18 17.41
N ASP A 56 33.09 0.92 17.84
CA ASP A 56 31.97 -0.01 17.84
C ASP A 56 30.82 0.52 18.71
N MET A 57 31.12 1.10 19.88
CA MET A 57 30.12 1.71 20.74
C MET A 57 29.48 2.96 20.12
N GLN A 58 30.23 3.80 19.40
CA GLN A 58 29.65 4.94 18.68
C GLN A 58 28.73 4.46 17.56
N GLU A 59 29.10 3.43 16.81
CA GLU A 59 28.27 2.86 15.76
C GLU A 59 27.00 2.22 16.33
N ILE A 60 27.11 1.43 17.41
CA ILE A 60 25.96 0.83 18.10
C ILE A 60 25.02 1.92 18.64
N ASN A 61 25.56 2.95 19.30
CA ASN A 61 24.74 4.04 19.83
C ASN A 61 24.06 4.85 18.70
N ALA A 62 24.76 5.09 17.59
CA ALA A 62 24.19 5.74 16.42
C ALA A 62 23.08 4.88 15.80
N GLN A 63 23.27 3.57 15.72
CA GLN A 63 22.24 2.64 15.25
C GLN A 63 21.01 2.63 16.17
N ILE A 64 21.20 2.55 17.48
CA ILE A 64 20.08 2.62 18.45
C ILE A 64 19.34 3.96 18.34
N ALA A 65 20.07 5.07 18.18
CA ALA A 65 19.47 6.38 17.99
C ALA A 65 18.66 6.47 16.68
N ALA A 66 19.21 5.93 15.59
CA ALA A 66 18.53 5.86 14.29
C ALA A 66 17.28 4.99 14.35
N GLU A 67 17.35 3.82 14.98
CA GLU A 67 16.20 2.92 15.19
C GLU A 67 15.11 3.59 16.03
N LYS A 68 15.48 4.32 17.08
CA LYS A 68 14.53 5.07 17.90
C LYS A 68 13.87 6.20 17.10
N ALA A 69 14.64 6.91 16.28
CA ALA A 69 14.11 7.96 15.40
C ALA A 69 13.17 7.35 14.35
N ALA A 70 13.53 6.24 13.72
CA ALA A 70 12.70 5.53 12.75
C ALA A 70 11.35 5.12 13.35
N LYS A 71 11.34 4.51 14.55
CA LYS A 71 10.10 4.18 15.27
C LYS A 71 9.26 5.41 15.59
N SER A 72 9.89 6.52 15.95
CA SER A 72 9.18 7.78 16.19
C SER A 72 8.54 8.34 14.92
N TYR A 73 9.22 8.24 13.78
CA TYR A 73 8.68 8.67 12.49
C TYR A 73 7.54 7.77 12.03
N GLU A 74 7.67 6.44 12.17
CA GLU A 74 6.60 5.49 11.87
C GLU A 74 5.32 5.79 12.67
N ALA A 75 5.46 6.05 13.98
CA ALA A 75 4.33 6.43 14.83
C ALA A 75 3.69 7.74 14.35
N ARG A 76 4.49 8.73 13.94
CA ARG A 76 4.00 10.01 13.43
C ARG A 76 3.31 9.87 12.08
N ILE A 77 3.84 9.04 11.19
CA ILE A 77 3.22 8.73 9.89
C ILE A 77 1.85 8.09 10.12
N ALA A 78 1.75 7.08 10.99
CA ALA A 78 0.47 6.44 11.30
C ALA A 78 -0.56 7.41 11.89
N GLU A 79 -0.13 8.35 12.75
CA GLU A 79 -0.99 9.40 13.28
C GLU A 79 -1.48 10.36 12.18
N LEU A 80 -0.57 10.81 11.31
CA LEU A 80 -0.89 11.72 10.21
C LEU A 80 -1.80 11.05 9.17
N GLU A 81 -1.58 9.78 8.84
CA GLU A 81 -2.43 9.00 7.95
C GLU A 81 -3.86 8.90 8.52
N LYS A 82 -4.00 8.64 9.82
CA LYS A 82 -5.31 8.61 10.49
C LYS A 82 -5.99 9.97 10.49
N ALA A 83 -5.25 11.05 10.73
CA ALA A 83 -5.77 12.41 10.67
C ALA A 83 -6.26 12.75 9.25
N LEU A 84 -5.46 12.40 8.24
CA LEU A 84 -5.77 12.59 6.84
C LEU A 84 -7.02 11.81 6.43
N GLU A 85 -7.16 10.54 6.82
CA GLU A 85 -8.34 9.73 6.53
C GLU A 85 -9.62 10.36 7.09
N ARG A 86 -9.55 10.94 8.29
CA ARG A 86 -10.66 11.69 8.90
C ARG A 86 -10.98 12.97 8.13
N GLU A 87 -9.96 13.75 7.77
CA GLU A 87 -10.13 15.01 7.05
C GLU A 87 -10.63 14.85 5.62
N GLN A 88 -10.32 13.72 4.98
CA GLN A 88 -10.81 13.41 3.64
C GLN A 88 -12.32 13.13 3.64
N GLU A 89 -12.92 12.78 4.77
CA GLU A 89 -14.36 12.57 4.93
C GLU A 89 -14.91 11.62 3.86
N TRP A 90 -14.27 10.47 3.70
CA TRP A 90 -14.73 9.44 2.77
C TRP A 90 -16.16 9.01 3.08
N LYS A 91 -17.00 9.00 2.04
CA LYS A 91 -18.41 8.59 2.12
C LYS A 91 -18.70 7.57 1.04
N PRO A 92 -19.62 6.62 1.29
CA PRO A 92 -20.10 5.72 0.24
C PRO A 92 -20.56 6.52 -0.97
N TYR A 93 -20.14 6.06 -2.15
CA TYR A 93 -20.54 6.64 -3.42
C TYR A 93 -21.41 5.64 -4.18
N GLU A 94 -22.58 6.11 -4.62
CA GLU A 94 -23.44 5.42 -5.58
C GLU A 94 -23.67 6.34 -6.77
N ASP A 95 -23.53 5.78 -7.97
CA ASP A 95 -23.80 6.49 -9.21
C ASP A 95 -25.31 6.54 -9.45
N THR A 96 -25.86 7.74 -9.53
CA THR A 96 -27.29 8.00 -9.71
C THR A 96 -27.83 7.60 -11.08
N ASP A 97 -26.95 7.45 -12.07
CA ASP A 97 -27.35 7.05 -13.42
C ASP A 97 -27.59 5.52 -13.54
N ASN A 98 -27.08 4.74 -12.57
CA ASN A 98 -27.21 3.29 -12.48
C ASN A 98 -28.23 2.85 -11.40
N VAL A 99 -28.52 1.54 -11.30
CA VAL A 99 -29.59 1.09 -10.38
C VAL A 99 -29.04 1.29 -8.98
N GLN A 100 -29.77 1.98 -8.11
CA GLN A 100 -29.33 2.19 -6.73
C GLN A 100 -29.32 0.87 -5.96
N GLN A 101 -28.40 0.73 -5.00
CA GLN A 101 -28.32 -0.51 -4.23
C GLN A 101 -29.61 -0.77 -3.44
N ALA A 102 -30.26 0.29 -2.96
CA ALA A 102 -31.54 0.20 -2.25
C ALA A 102 -32.64 -0.46 -3.10
N ASP A 103 -32.73 -0.08 -4.39
CA ASP A 103 -33.73 -0.62 -5.31
C ASP A 103 -33.48 -2.09 -5.64
N TYR A 104 -32.21 -2.47 -5.83
CA TYR A 104 -31.84 -3.87 -5.99
C TYR A 104 -32.16 -4.70 -4.74
N THR A 105 -31.83 -4.20 -3.54
CA THR A 105 -32.14 -4.89 -2.27
C THR A 105 -33.65 -5.05 -2.08
N ARG A 106 -34.44 -4.04 -2.44
CA ARG A 106 -35.91 -4.13 -2.44
C ARG A 106 -36.40 -5.22 -3.39
N LEU A 107 -35.80 -5.34 -4.57
CA LEU A 107 -36.14 -6.39 -5.53
C LEU A 107 -35.75 -7.77 -4.99
N GLN A 108 -34.54 -7.89 -4.45
CA GLN A 108 -33.97 -9.13 -3.92
C GLN A 108 -34.77 -9.71 -2.74
N THR A 109 -35.26 -8.85 -1.85
CA THR A 109 -36.00 -9.27 -0.65
C THR A 109 -37.49 -9.46 -0.88
N ALA A 110 -38.01 -9.08 -2.04
CA ALA A 110 -39.41 -9.30 -2.39
C ALA A 110 -39.74 -10.81 -2.46
N GLY A 111 -40.92 -11.17 -1.95
CA GLY A 111 -41.40 -12.56 -2.00
C GLY A 111 -41.51 -13.05 -3.44
N GLY A 112 -41.02 -14.26 -3.70
CA GLY A 112 -41.03 -14.86 -5.05
C GLY A 112 -39.83 -14.47 -5.92
N THR A 113 -38.96 -13.57 -5.48
CA THR A 113 -37.72 -13.26 -6.20
C THR A 113 -36.77 -14.45 -6.15
N ARG A 114 -36.28 -14.87 -7.31
CA ARG A 114 -35.25 -15.91 -7.45
C ARG A 114 -33.99 -15.34 -8.10
N THR A 115 -32.85 -15.90 -7.74
CA THR A 115 -31.58 -15.63 -8.40
C THR A 115 -31.48 -16.45 -9.69
N LEU A 116 -31.10 -15.80 -10.79
CA LEU A 116 -30.87 -16.45 -12.07
C LEU A 116 -29.44 -17.00 -12.15
N THR A 117 -29.31 -18.14 -12.84
CA THR A 117 -28.02 -18.58 -13.39
C THR A 117 -27.66 -17.71 -14.60
N ASP A 118 -26.38 -17.72 -14.98
CA ASP A 118 -25.92 -16.95 -16.14
C ASP A 118 -26.56 -17.45 -17.44
N ALA A 119 -26.86 -18.76 -17.55
CA ALA A 119 -27.55 -19.32 -18.70
C ALA A 119 -28.99 -18.79 -18.81
N GLU A 120 -29.76 -18.84 -17.70
CA GLU A 120 -31.13 -18.32 -17.68
C GLU A 120 -31.19 -16.81 -17.94
N ALA A 121 -30.23 -16.04 -17.39
CA ALA A 121 -30.13 -14.61 -17.65
C ALA A 121 -29.86 -14.32 -19.14
N LYS A 122 -28.98 -15.09 -19.78
CA LYS A 122 -28.71 -14.99 -21.23
C LYS A 122 -29.91 -15.40 -22.07
N ASP A 123 -30.63 -16.45 -21.67
CA ASP A 123 -31.84 -16.89 -22.35
C ASP A 123 -32.90 -15.78 -22.35
N LEU A 124 -33.14 -15.17 -21.18
CA LEU A 124 -34.09 -14.05 -21.04
C LEU A 124 -33.69 -12.86 -21.92
N LEU A 125 -32.42 -12.44 -21.88
CA LEU A 125 -31.94 -11.32 -22.68
C LEU A 125 -32.03 -11.58 -24.19
N TYR A 126 -31.82 -12.82 -24.63
CA TYR A 126 -32.01 -13.21 -26.03
C TYR A 126 -33.50 -13.22 -26.41
N ASP A 127 -34.35 -13.86 -25.60
CA ASP A 127 -35.77 -14.05 -25.92
C ASP A 127 -36.54 -12.71 -25.93
N TRP A 128 -36.20 -11.78 -25.03
CA TRP A 128 -36.92 -10.51 -24.90
C TRP A 128 -36.33 -9.38 -25.75
N TYR A 129 -35.00 -9.31 -25.87
CA TYR A 129 -34.30 -8.17 -26.50
C TYR A 129 -33.47 -8.57 -27.72
N GLY A 130 -33.37 -9.86 -28.05
CA GLY A 130 -32.65 -10.35 -29.22
C GLY A 130 -31.13 -10.33 -29.11
N PHE A 131 -30.57 -10.18 -27.90
CA PHE A 131 -29.11 -10.18 -27.72
C PHE A 131 -28.50 -11.55 -28.01
N ALA A 132 -27.47 -11.59 -28.85
CA ALA A 132 -26.72 -12.80 -29.16
C ALA A 132 -26.06 -13.39 -27.90
N LYS A 133 -26.50 -14.58 -27.45
CA LYS A 133 -26.11 -15.20 -26.16
C LYS A 133 -24.60 -15.33 -25.99
N GLU A 134 -23.89 -15.61 -27.08
CA GLU A 134 -22.44 -15.76 -27.14
C GLU A 134 -21.67 -14.45 -26.91
N LYS A 135 -22.31 -13.29 -27.14
CA LYS A 135 -21.73 -11.97 -26.88
C LYS A 135 -22.06 -11.42 -25.50
N ILE A 136 -22.97 -12.07 -24.77
CA ILE A 136 -23.40 -11.63 -23.44
C ILE A 136 -22.43 -12.14 -22.37
N LYS A 137 -21.96 -11.21 -21.53
CA LYS A 137 -21.24 -11.48 -20.29
C LYS A 137 -22.04 -10.95 -19.10
N ILE A 138 -22.54 -11.85 -18.26
CA ILE A 138 -23.28 -11.48 -17.04
C ILE A 138 -22.30 -11.03 -15.97
N HIS A 139 -22.61 -9.93 -15.30
CA HIS A 139 -21.85 -9.43 -14.15
C HIS A 139 -22.65 -9.66 -12.88
N ARG A 140 -22.06 -10.45 -11.97
CA ARG A 140 -22.68 -10.79 -10.68
C ARG A 140 -22.16 -9.94 -9.52
N THR A 141 -21.16 -9.09 -9.76
CA THR A 141 -20.62 -8.18 -8.76
C THR A 141 -20.53 -6.77 -9.31
N LEU A 142 -20.52 -5.80 -8.40
CA LEU A 142 -20.27 -4.39 -8.68
C LEU A 142 -19.15 -3.85 -7.81
N PRO A 143 -18.25 -3.02 -8.35
CA PRO A 143 -17.28 -2.32 -7.52
C PRO A 143 -18.01 -1.36 -6.56
N ARG A 144 -17.58 -1.36 -5.30
CA ARG A 144 -18.01 -0.39 -4.28
C ARG A 144 -16.99 0.73 -4.22
N TYR A 145 -17.45 1.97 -4.30
CA TYR A 145 -16.62 3.15 -4.24
C TYR A 145 -16.93 4.00 -3.02
N GLU A 146 -15.94 4.79 -2.62
CA GLU A 146 -16.11 5.93 -1.74
C GLU A 146 -15.62 7.19 -2.45
N VAL A 147 -16.22 8.33 -2.08
CA VAL A 147 -15.84 9.65 -2.55
C VAL A 147 -15.41 10.51 -1.36
N ASN A 148 -14.31 11.23 -1.52
CA ASN A 148 -13.83 12.17 -0.50
C ASN A 148 -14.36 13.60 -0.75
N ARG A 149 -14.09 14.52 0.18
CA ARG A 149 -14.47 15.95 0.06
C ARG A 149 -13.92 16.66 -1.18
N HIS A 150 -12.92 16.10 -1.84
CA HIS A 150 -12.29 16.62 -3.06
C HIS A 150 -12.80 15.92 -4.33
N ARG A 151 -13.87 15.10 -4.23
CA ARG A 151 -14.45 14.31 -5.34
C ARG A 151 -13.50 13.28 -5.94
N GLN A 152 -12.52 12.82 -5.17
CA GLN A 152 -11.68 11.69 -5.57
C GLN A 152 -12.40 10.40 -5.23
N LEU A 153 -12.41 9.46 -6.18
CA LEU A 153 -12.99 8.14 -6.01
C LEU A 153 -11.91 7.13 -5.63
N ARG A 154 -12.24 6.22 -4.70
CA ARG A 154 -11.43 5.03 -4.43
C ARG A 154 -12.31 3.79 -4.42
N LYS A 155 -11.82 2.69 -4.98
CA LYS A 155 -12.49 1.38 -4.89
C LYS A 155 -12.19 0.79 -3.51
N VAL A 156 -13.25 0.52 -2.74
CA VAL A 156 -13.15 -0.04 -1.38
C VAL A 156 -13.55 -1.51 -1.29
N GLY A 157 -14.14 -2.05 -2.34
CA GLY A 157 -14.50 -3.46 -2.40
C GLY A 157 -15.43 -3.78 -3.54
N GLU A 158 -16.18 -4.86 -3.37
CA GLU A 158 -17.20 -5.31 -4.32
C GLU A 158 -18.48 -5.70 -3.57
N ILE A 159 -19.61 -5.57 -4.24
CA ILE A 159 -20.93 -5.98 -3.75
C ILE A 159 -21.45 -7.10 -4.64
N ASP A 160 -22.04 -8.13 -4.03
CA ASP A 160 -22.78 -9.14 -4.77
C ASP A 160 -24.07 -8.54 -5.31
N ARG A 161 -24.25 -8.69 -6.62
CA ARG A 161 -25.39 -8.18 -7.36
C ARG A 161 -25.75 -9.14 -8.48
N ALA A 162 -26.09 -10.35 -8.06
CA ALA A 162 -26.53 -11.41 -8.95
C ALA A 162 -27.77 -11.02 -9.79
N PRO A 163 -27.92 -11.55 -11.01
CA PRO A 163 -29.15 -11.40 -11.76
C PRO A 163 -30.32 -12.03 -11.00
N ILE A 164 -31.43 -11.30 -10.90
CA ILE A 164 -32.59 -11.69 -10.13
C ILE A 164 -33.87 -11.43 -10.92
N TYR A 165 -34.86 -12.30 -10.70
CA TYR A 165 -36.12 -12.28 -11.41
C TYR A 165 -37.26 -12.59 -10.44
N ASN A 166 -38.32 -11.80 -10.51
CA ASN A 166 -39.59 -12.09 -9.85
C ASN A 166 -40.71 -12.13 -10.89
N ALA A 167 -40.79 -11.09 -11.73
CA ALA A 167 -41.78 -10.93 -12.78
C ALA A 167 -41.20 -10.18 -13.99
N THR A 168 -41.99 -10.07 -15.06
CA THR A 168 -41.59 -9.36 -16.28
C THR A 168 -41.24 -7.89 -16.02
N ASP A 169 -41.97 -7.25 -15.12
CA ASP A 169 -41.79 -5.87 -14.66
C ASP A 169 -41.02 -5.75 -13.34
N TRP A 170 -40.44 -6.86 -12.84
CA TRP A 170 -39.70 -6.92 -11.59
C TRP A 170 -38.50 -7.86 -11.69
N ASN A 171 -37.40 -7.33 -12.25
CA ASN A 171 -36.16 -8.07 -12.49
C ASN A 171 -34.96 -7.13 -12.51
N TYR A 172 -33.77 -7.71 -12.37
CA TYR A 172 -32.50 -7.02 -12.54
C TYR A 172 -31.45 -7.94 -13.18
N ILE A 173 -30.79 -7.48 -14.23
CA ILE A 173 -29.64 -8.16 -14.85
C ILE A 173 -28.61 -7.12 -15.30
N ARG A 174 -27.37 -7.23 -14.80
CA ARG A 174 -26.23 -6.45 -15.31
C ARG A 174 -25.41 -7.31 -16.27
N PHE A 175 -25.10 -6.78 -17.45
CA PHE A 175 -24.34 -7.51 -18.44
C PHE A 175 -23.62 -6.60 -19.44
N ASP A 176 -22.58 -7.12 -20.06
CA ASP A 176 -22.02 -6.55 -21.28
C ASP A 176 -22.52 -7.34 -22.48
N CYS A 177 -22.73 -6.65 -23.60
CA CYS A 177 -22.93 -7.29 -24.90
C CYS A 177 -22.09 -6.57 -25.96
N GLY A 178 -21.03 -7.24 -26.44
CA GLY A 178 -20.06 -6.61 -27.34
C GLY A 178 -19.24 -5.54 -26.63
N CYS A 179 -19.26 -4.31 -27.14
CA CYS A 179 -18.52 -3.16 -26.59
C CYS A 179 -19.35 -2.26 -25.65
N MET A 180 -20.60 -2.64 -25.36
CA MET A 180 -21.53 -1.84 -24.56
C MET A 180 -21.92 -2.60 -23.28
N SER A 181 -22.12 -1.85 -22.21
CA SER A 181 -22.58 -2.34 -20.91
C SER A 181 -24.02 -1.91 -20.68
N TYR A 182 -24.81 -2.79 -20.07
CA TYR A 182 -26.24 -2.58 -19.84
C TYR A 182 -26.68 -3.05 -18.46
N GLU A 183 -27.75 -2.44 -17.97
CA GLU A 183 -28.60 -2.95 -16.91
C GLU A 183 -30.01 -3.16 -17.47
N LEU A 184 -30.57 -4.34 -17.28
CA LEU A 184 -32.01 -4.56 -17.37
C LEU A 184 -32.57 -4.36 -15.97
N TYR A 185 -33.52 -3.45 -15.80
CA TYR A 185 -34.20 -3.22 -14.53
C TYR A 185 -35.69 -3.00 -14.74
N ASN A 186 -36.53 -3.87 -14.17
CA ASN A 186 -37.99 -3.78 -14.25
C ASN A 186 -38.49 -3.57 -15.69
N ASP A 187 -38.07 -4.45 -16.60
CA ASP A 187 -38.35 -4.40 -18.05
C ASP A 187 -37.81 -3.16 -18.80
N ASN A 188 -36.94 -2.37 -18.17
CA ASN A 188 -36.28 -1.26 -18.82
C ASN A 188 -34.82 -1.61 -19.06
N LEU A 189 -34.46 -1.80 -20.33
CA LEU A 189 -33.08 -1.94 -20.76
C LEU A 189 -32.44 -0.56 -20.88
N ARG A 190 -31.32 -0.35 -20.19
CA ARG A 190 -30.60 0.93 -20.18
C ARG A 190 -29.09 0.72 -20.23
N PRO A 191 -28.33 1.68 -20.81
CA PRO A 191 -26.88 1.66 -20.74
C PRO A 191 -26.40 1.71 -19.29
N TYR A 192 -25.31 0.99 -19.00
CA TYR A 192 -24.61 1.07 -17.72
C TYR A 192 -23.43 2.02 -17.84
N LEU A 193 -23.33 2.99 -16.93
CA LEU A 193 -22.22 3.95 -16.88
C LEU A 193 -21.14 3.46 -15.89
N HIS A 194 -19.88 3.65 -16.24
CA HIS A 194 -18.71 3.20 -15.46
C HIS A 194 -18.11 4.31 -14.62
#